data_AF-A0A3P4B8J7-F1
#
_entry.id   AF-A0A3P4B8J7-F1
#
_cell.length_a   1.000
_cell.length_b   1.000
_cell.length_c   1.000
_cell.angle_alpha   90.00
_cell.angle_beta   90.00
_cell.angle_gamma   90.00
#
_symmetry.space_group_name_H-M   'P 1'
#
loop_
_entity.id
_entity.type
_entity.pdbx_description
1 polymer ?
#
loop_
_entity_poly.entity_id
_entity_poly.type
_entity_poly.pdbx_seq_one_letter_code
_entity_poly.pdbx_strand_id
1 'polypeptide(L)'
;MDSTGLSTDSLHDAGFPGSLALGNAVCGMAAVKISDKDWLFWFRSHTAAEIRWGGAKHEPGEKDDGRNMHPRSSFKAFLEVVKTRSLPWKDYEMDGIHSLQLILRNSFKEAEAADSETRTIHTKLTDLRIDGLQELEAVTAEMVRLIETASFQFWQLMLMDWLMVGIQKLPN
;
A
#
# COMPACT_ATOMS: atom_id res chain seq x y z
N MET A 1 -14.73 -7.53 12.47
CA MET A 1 -15.43 -6.29 12.04
C MET A 1 -14.35 -5.32 11.66
N ASP A 2 -13.99 -5.28 10.38
CA ASP A 2 -12.94 -4.38 9.89
C ASP A 2 -13.54 -2.98 9.78
N SER A 3 -13.50 -2.22 10.87
CA SER A 3 -13.89 -0.81 10.88
C SER A 3 -12.95 -0.06 9.93
N THR A 4 -13.40 0.07 8.70
CA THR A 4 -12.57 0.57 7.61
C THR A 4 -12.58 2.10 7.51
N GLY A 5 -13.49 2.73 8.26
CA GLY A 5 -13.58 4.17 8.41
C GLY A 5 -13.84 4.54 9.87
N LEU A 6 -13.35 5.70 10.26
CA LEU A 6 -13.61 6.35 11.55
C LEU A 6 -14.04 7.78 11.27
N SER A 7 -15.06 8.26 11.98
CA SER A 7 -15.45 9.66 11.98
C SER A 7 -15.61 10.17 13.41
N THR A 8 -15.14 11.39 13.66
CA THR A 8 -15.30 12.11 14.92
C THR A 8 -15.50 13.59 14.63
N ASP A 9 -16.32 14.24 15.45
CA ASP A 9 -16.53 15.69 15.46
C ASP A 9 -15.63 16.42 16.48
N SER A 10 -14.92 15.67 17.34
CA SER A 10 -13.96 16.20 18.32
C SER A 10 -12.77 15.25 18.48
N LEU A 11 -11.61 15.63 17.95
CA LEU A 11 -10.34 14.95 18.16
C LEU A 11 -9.94 14.96 19.65
N HIS A 12 -10.30 16.03 20.36
CA HIS A 12 -10.06 16.14 21.79
C HIS A 12 -10.86 15.08 22.57
N ASP A 13 -12.17 14.96 22.31
CA ASP A 13 -13.03 14.00 23.00
C ASP A 13 -12.71 12.55 22.58
N ALA A 14 -12.21 12.36 21.36
CA ALA A 14 -11.71 11.07 20.87
C ALA A 14 -10.36 10.65 21.51
N GLY A 15 -9.75 11.50 22.35
CA GLY A 15 -8.52 11.19 23.06
C GLY A 15 -7.24 11.33 22.21
N PHE A 16 -7.27 12.09 21.12
CA PHE A 16 -6.08 12.31 20.29
C PHE A 16 -5.03 13.16 21.05
N PRO A 17 -3.81 12.65 21.26
CA PRO A 17 -2.75 13.38 21.94
C PRO A 17 -2.30 14.56 21.07
N GLY A 18 -2.28 15.77 21.64
CA GLY A 18 -1.93 16.99 20.90
C GLY A 18 -3.10 17.67 20.18
N SER A 19 -4.34 17.20 20.37
CA SER A 19 -5.55 17.87 19.88
C SER A 19 -5.63 19.36 20.26
N LEU A 20 -5.20 19.71 21.48
CA LEU A 20 -5.15 21.11 21.95
C LEU A 20 -4.15 21.97 21.17
N ALA A 21 -3.06 21.38 20.63
CA ALA A 21 -2.06 22.12 19.86
C ALA A 21 -2.54 22.46 18.44
N LEU A 22 -3.41 21.63 17.86
CA LEU A 22 -4.09 21.91 16.58
C LEU A 22 -5.09 23.06 16.70
N GLY A 23 -5.54 23.34 17.92
CA GLY A 23 -6.44 24.45 18.25
C GLY A 23 -7.76 24.37 17.47
N ASN A 24 -8.23 25.52 16.99
CA ASN A 24 -9.49 25.63 16.27
C ASN A 24 -9.38 25.27 14.77
N ALA A 25 -8.17 25.00 14.26
CA ALA A 25 -7.97 24.72 12.85
C ALA A 25 -8.47 23.31 12.47
N VAL A 26 -8.33 22.34 13.38
CA VAL A 26 -8.74 20.94 13.17
C VAL A 26 -9.39 20.40 14.44
N CYS A 27 -10.70 20.17 14.38
CA CYS A 27 -11.49 19.59 15.47
C CYS A 27 -12.19 18.30 15.06
N GLY A 28 -12.75 18.26 13.86
CA GLY A 28 -13.37 17.06 13.31
C GLY A 28 -12.46 16.34 12.34
N MET A 29 -12.57 15.02 12.28
CA MET A 29 -11.86 14.18 11.34
C MET A 29 -12.74 13.03 10.86
N ALA A 30 -12.70 12.76 9.56
CA ALA A 30 -13.11 11.48 9.00
C ALA A 30 -11.90 10.84 8.32
N ALA A 31 -11.69 9.56 8.56
CA ALA A 31 -10.56 8.81 8.03
C ALA A 31 -11.04 7.48 7.47
N VAL A 32 -10.54 7.11 6.29
CA VAL A 32 -10.82 5.80 5.68
C VAL A 32 -9.54 5.16 5.20
N LYS A 33 -9.43 3.85 5.42
CA LYS A 33 -8.31 3.05 4.95
C LYS A 33 -8.54 2.64 3.50
N ILE A 34 -7.66 2.99 2.59
CA ILE A 34 -7.74 2.57 1.18
C ILE A 34 -7.01 1.23 1.04
N SER A 35 -5.72 1.20 1.34
CA SER A 35 -4.86 0.00 1.33
C SER A 35 -4.22 -0.20 2.72
N ASP A 36 -3.38 -1.20 2.89
CA ASP A 36 -2.65 -1.41 4.15
C ASP A 36 -1.73 -0.25 4.53
N LYS A 37 -1.28 0.51 3.52
CA LYS A 37 -0.37 1.65 3.68
C LYS A 37 -1.07 2.99 3.48
N ASP A 38 -2.14 3.02 2.70
CA ASP A 38 -2.74 4.26 2.22
C ASP A 38 -4.05 4.59 2.94
N TRP A 39 -4.14 5.83 3.43
CA TRP A 39 -5.29 6.38 4.15
C TRP A 39 -5.71 7.71 3.56
N LEU A 40 -7.01 7.99 3.61
CA LEU A 40 -7.57 9.27 3.20
C LEU A 40 -8.22 9.95 4.40
N PHE A 41 -7.92 11.24 4.57
CA PHE A 41 -8.33 12.05 5.71
C PHE A 41 -9.08 13.29 5.25
N TRP A 42 -10.18 13.59 5.94
CA TRP A 42 -10.86 14.86 5.86
C TRP A 42 -10.88 15.52 7.22
N PHE A 43 -10.61 16.82 7.23
CA PHE A 43 -10.56 17.62 8.45
C PHE A 43 -11.63 18.70 8.43
N ARG A 44 -12.17 19.00 9.61
CA ARG A 44 -13.09 20.12 9.82
C ARG A 44 -12.56 21.01 10.92
N SER A 45 -12.61 22.31 10.68
CA SER A 45 -12.28 23.31 11.68
C SER A 45 -13.33 23.35 12.78
N HIS A 46 -12.96 23.99 13.89
CA HIS A 46 -13.90 24.31 14.95
C HIS A 46 -15.07 25.12 14.38
N THR A 47 -16.28 24.77 14.77
CA THR A 47 -17.46 25.61 14.55
C THR A 47 -18.03 25.93 15.91
N ALA A 48 -18.16 27.23 16.22
CA ALA A 48 -18.78 27.67 17.45
C ALA A 48 -20.27 27.26 17.41
N ALA A 49 -20.61 26.19 18.12
CA ALA A 49 -21.98 25.75 18.31
C ALA A 49 -22.43 26.17 19.71
N GLU A 50 -23.47 26.98 19.74
CA GLU A 50 -24.14 27.41 20.96
C GLU A 50 -25.14 26.33 21.39
N ILE A 51 -24.79 25.50 22.37
CA ILE A 51 -25.75 24.55 22.94
C ILE A 51 -26.47 25.24 24.10
N ARG A 52 -27.79 25.41 23.94
CA ARG A 52 -28.67 25.94 24.99
C ARG A 52 -29.18 24.78 25.84
N TRP A 53 -28.55 24.55 26.96
CA TRP A 53 -29.05 23.60 27.96
C TRP A 53 -30.13 24.26 28.79
N GLY A 54 -31.23 23.54 29.08
CA GLY A 54 -32.22 24.00 30.06
C GLY A 54 -31.78 23.62 31.47
N GLY A 55 -31.56 24.61 32.35
CA GLY A 55 -31.15 24.46 33.77
C GLY A 55 -29.64 24.50 33.98
N ALA A 56 -29.16 24.83 35.18
CA ALA A 56 -27.74 25.08 35.47
C ALA A 56 -26.81 23.85 35.32
N LYS A 57 -25.55 24.08 34.92
CA LYS A 57 -24.48 23.07 34.90
C LYS A 57 -24.26 22.53 36.31
N HIS A 58 -24.24 21.21 36.46
CA HIS A 58 -23.97 20.57 37.75
C HIS A 58 -22.55 20.94 38.21
N GLU A 59 -22.43 21.66 39.31
CA GLU A 59 -21.13 21.95 39.89
C GLU A 59 -20.57 20.68 40.56
N PRO A 60 -19.28 20.34 40.39
CA PRO A 60 -18.69 19.11 40.92
C PRO A 60 -18.77 18.92 42.45
N GLY A 61 -19.29 19.92 43.19
CA GLY A 61 -19.47 19.90 44.64
C GLY A 61 -20.92 19.73 45.11
N GLU A 62 -21.92 19.82 44.22
CA GLU A 62 -23.31 19.55 44.59
C GLU A 62 -23.53 18.03 44.61
N LYS A 63 -23.50 17.43 45.80
CA LYS A 63 -24.02 16.05 45.97
C LYS A 63 -25.51 16.13 46.19
N ASP A 64 -26.27 15.41 45.37
CA ASP A 64 -27.69 15.18 45.62
C ASP A 64 -27.80 14.28 46.86
N ASP A 65 -28.39 14.79 47.93
CA ASP A 65 -28.61 14.01 49.15
C ASP A 65 -29.60 12.90 48.80
N GLY A 66 -29.12 11.66 48.64
CA GLY A 66 -29.90 10.49 48.19
C GLY A 66 -31.08 10.08 49.10
N ARG A 67 -31.42 10.88 50.11
CA ARG A 67 -32.62 10.75 50.94
C ARG A 67 -33.76 11.66 50.49
N ASN A 68 -33.52 12.63 49.62
CA ASN A 68 -34.52 13.61 49.23
C ASN A 68 -34.32 14.02 47.76
N MET A 69 -34.97 13.31 46.83
CA MET A 69 -34.99 13.73 45.43
C MET A 69 -35.88 14.96 45.29
N HIS A 70 -35.28 16.11 45.01
CA HIS A 70 -35.99 17.30 44.57
C HIS A 70 -35.79 17.51 43.07
N PRO A 71 -36.85 17.80 42.29
CA PRO A 71 -36.66 18.24 40.93
C PRO A 71 -35.85 19.54 40.94
N ARG A 72 -34.84 19.63 40.08
CA ARG A 72 -34.00 20.83 39.90
C ARG A 72 -34.86 22.08 39.73
N SER A 73 -34.73 23.02 40.66
CA SER A 73 -35.55 24.24 40.71
C SER A 73 -35.07 25.35 39.74
N SER A 74 -34.06 25.08 38.90
CA SER A 74 -33.59 26.03 37.88
C SER A 74 -33.87 25.53 36.45
N PHE A 75 -34.61 26.35 35.69
CA PHE A 75 -34.81 26.23 34.24
C PHE A 75 -34.06 27.32 33.46
N LYS A 76 -33.17 28.05 34.13
CA LYS A 76 -32.38 29.11 33.48
C LYS A 76 -31.52 28.45 32.40
N ALA A 77 -31.75 28.83 31.14
CA ALA A 77 -30.95 28.32 30.04
C ALA A 77 -29.52 28.82 30.21
N PHE A 78 -28.54 27.91 30.22
CA PHE A 78 -27.14 28.30 30.11
C PHE A 78 -26.61 27.89 28.74
N LEU A 79 -25.80 28.78 28.19
CA LEU A 79 -25.12 28.60 26.93
C LEU A 79 -23.81 27.86 27.22
N GLU A 80 -23.70 26.61 26.80
CA GLU A 80 -22.40 25.96 26.74
C GLU A 80 -21.81 26.24 25.37
N VAL A 81 -20.78 27.09 25.34
CA VAL A 81 -19.93 27.23 24.16
C VAL A 81 -19.06 25.98 24.11
N VAL A 82 -19.46 25.01 23.29
CA VAL A 82 -18.66 23.81 23.08
C VAL A 82 -17.41 24.23 22.33
N LYS A 83 -16.29 24.31 23.04
CA LYS A 83 -14.97 24.50 22.44
C LYS A 83 -14.51 23.16 21.85
N THR A 84 -13.60 23.20 20.89
CA THR A 84 -12.92 22.01 20.31
C THR A 84 -13.80 21.00 19.56
N ARG A 85 -14.98 21.39 19.08
CA ARG A 85 -15.86 20.52 18.26
C ARG A 85 -16.15 21.13 16.88
N SER A 86 -16.28 20.30 15.85
CA SER A 86 -16.72 20.70 14.51
C SER A 86 -18.20 20.41 14.28
N LEU A 87 -18.71 20.76 13.10
CA LEU A 87 -20.00 20.23 12.64
C LEU A 87 -19.92 18.69 12.54
N PRO A 88 -20.95 17.96 13.01
CA PRO A 88 -21.00 16.51 12.89
C PRO A 88 -21.02 16.10 11.41
N TRP A 89 -20.43 14.95 11.12
CA TRP A 89 -20.48 14.33 9.79
C TRP A 89 -21.90 13.83 9.55
N LYS A 90 -22.53 14.30 8.46
CA LYS A 90 -23.86 13.84 8.10
C LYS A 90 -23.78 12.54 7.31
N ASP A 91 -24.85 11.76 7.36
CA ASP A 91 -24.89 10.43 6.74
C ASP A 91 -24.54 10.47 5.26
N TYR A 92 -25.08 11.43 4.50
CA TYR A 92 -24.78 11.58 3.07
C TYR A 92 -23.32 11.93 2.78
N GLU A 93 -22.63 12.58 3.71
CA GLU A 93 -21.20 12.91 3.57
C GLU A 93 -20.36 11.66 3.82
N MET A 94 -20.75 10.87 4.82
CA MET A 94 -20.15 9.57 5.11
C MET A 94 -20.37 8.57 3.96
N ASP A 95 -21.55 8.56 3.35
CA ASP A 95 -21.85 7.75 2.17
C ASP A 95 -20.97 8.15 0.97
N GLY A 96 -20.76 9.45 0.76
CA GLY A 96 -19.84 9.96 -0.25
C GLY A 96 -18.39 9.52 0.00
N ILE A 97 -17.94 9.60 1.25
CA ILE A 97 -16.61 9.15 1.68
C ILE A 97 -16.43 7.64 1.45
N HIS A 98 -17.40 6.82 1.84
CA HIS A 98 -17.35 5.37 1.65
C HIS A 98 -17.43 4.98 0.16
N SER A 99 -18.21 5.72 -0.63
CA SER A 99 -18.27 5.51 -2.08
C SER A 99 -16.92 5.77 -2.75
N LEU A 100 -16.26 6.88 -2.40
CA LEU A 100 -14.92 7.19 -2.88
C LEU A 100 -13.89 6.16 -2.41
N GLN A 101 -13.99 5.70 -1.17
CA GLN A 101 -13.13 4.63 -0.66
C GLN A 101 -13.24 3.36 -1.51
N LEU A 102 -14.45 2.95 -1.89
CA LEU A 102 -14.66 1.75 -2.70
C LEU A 102 -14.07 1.91 -4.11
N ILE A 103 -14.30 3.07 -4.74
CA ILE A 103 -13.78 3.37 -6.08
C ILE A 103 -12.25 3.32 -6.09
N LEU A 104 -11.61 4.03 -5.15
CA LEU A 104 -10.15 4.07 -5.07
C LEU A 104 -9.58 2.68 -4.75
N ARG A 105 -10.19 1.93 -3.84
CA ARG A 105 -9.77 0.55 -3.55
C ARG A 105 -9.76 -0.34 -4.78
N ASN A 106 -10.79 -0.24 -5.61
CA ASN A 106 -10.88 -1.03 -6.81
C ASN A 106 -9.81 -0.60 -7.82
N SER A 107 -9.60 0.70 -8.02
CA SER A 107 -8.57 1.19 -8.93
C SER A 107 -7.15 0.79 -8.51
N PHE A 108 -6.85 0.79 -7.21
CA PHE A 108 -5.55 0.33 -6.70
C PHE A 108 -5.34 -1.18 -6.94
N LYS A 109 -6.37 -2.00 -6.71
CA LYS A 109 -6.30 -3.45 -6.97
C LYS A 109 -6.08 -3.76 -8.45
N GLU A 110 -6.76 -3.04 -9.34
CA GLU A 110 -6.58 -3.19 -10.78
C GLU A 110 -5.17 -2.80 -11.21
N ALA A 111 -4.62 -1.72 -10.66
CA ALA A 111 -3.24 -1.30 -10.92
C ALA A 111 -2.21 -2.33 -10.43
N GLU A 112 -2.39 -2.89 -9.23
CA GLU A 112 -1.50 -3.95 -8.71
C GLU A 112 -1.58 -5.25 -9.54
N ALA A 113 -2.77 -5.63 -10.00
CA ALA A 113 -2.93 -6.81 -10.86
C ALA A 113 -2.21 -6.64 -12.20
N ALA A 114 -2.34 -5.47 -12.83
CA ALA A 114 -1.68 -5.16 -14.10
C ALA A 114 -0.14 -5.11 -13.98
N ASP A 115 0.39 -4.55 -12.89
CA ASP A 115 1.83 -4.54 -12.62
C ASP A 115 2.38 -5.96 -12.42
N SER A 116 1.67 -6.78 -11.63
CA SER A 116 2.02 -8.18 -11.39
C SER A 116 2.04 -9.01 -12.68
N GLU A 117 1.04 -8.83 -13.54
CA GLU A 117 0.97 -9.50 -14.84
C GLU A 117 2.14 -9.08 -15.76
N THR A 118 2.39 -7.77 -15.86
CA THR A 118 3.50 -7.22 -16.67
C THR A 118 4.84 -7.76 -16.19
N ARG A 119 5.05 -7.82 -14.87
CA ARG A 119 6.26 -8.37 -14.27
C ARG A 119 6.44 -9.85 -14.57
N THR A 120 5.35 -10.63 -14.52
CA THR A 120 5.35 -12.07 -14.84
C THR A 120 5.66 -12.31 -16.32
N ILE A 121 5.13 -11.48 -17.22
CA ILE A 121 5.45 -11.54 -18.65
C ILE A 121 6.93 -11.23 -18.87
N HIS A 122 7.46 -10.18 -18.23
CA HIS A 122 8.85 -9.79 -18.36
C HIS A 122 9.81 -10.88 -17.87
N THR A 123 9.52 -11.54 -16.74
CA THR A 123 10.38 -12.64 -16.25
C THR A 123 10.37 -13.81 -17.23
N LYS A 124 9.19 -14.25 -17.68
CA LYS A 124 9.08 -15.35 -18.67
C LYS A 124 9.81 -15.03 -19.98
N LEU A 125 9.71 -13.80 -20.46
CA LEU A 125 10.43 -13.36 -21.66
C LEU A 125 11.94 -13.37 -21.45
N THR A 126 12.40 -12.99 -20.25
CA THR A 126 13.82 -13.02 -19.89
C THR A 126 14.33 -14.45 -19.84
N ASP A 127 13.57 -15.37 -19.24
CA ASP A 127 13.92 -16.79 -19.17
C ASP A 127 14.01 -17.42 -20.56
N LEU A 128 12.99 -17.23 -21.41
CA LEU A 128 13.00 -17.72 -22.79
C LEU A 128 14.19 -17.18 -23.61
N ARG A 129 14.61 -15.93 -23.34
CA ARG A 129 15.77 -15.32 -24.00
C ARG A 129 17.08 -15.96 -23.54
N ILE A 130 17.19 -16.32 -22.27
CA ILE A 130 18.36 -17.02 -21.72
C ILE A 130 18.43 -18.43 -22.31
N ASP A 131 17.32 -19.16 -22.30
CA ASP A 131 17.24 -20.52 -22.85
C ASP A 131 17.63 -20.54 -24.34
N GLY A 132 17.08 -19.63 -25.14
CA GLY A 132 17.44 -19.53 -26.56
C GLY A 132 18.90 -19.17 -26.82
N LEU A 133 19.54 -18.41 -25.91
CA LEU A 133 20.97 -18.11 -26.01
C LEU A 133 21.83 -19.34 -25.68
N GLN A 134 21.42 -20.13 -24.69
CA GLN A 134 22.10 -21.38 -24.33
C GLN A 134 22.00 -22.44 -25.44
N GLU A 135 20.84 -22.55 -26.09
CA GLU A 135 20.68 -23.43 -27.26
C GLU A 135 21.62 -23.02 -28.39
N LEU A 136 21.71 -21.72 -28.69
CA LEU A 136 22.62 -21.22 -29.70
C LEU A 136 24.08 -21.49 -29.33
N GLU A 137 24.46 -21.27 -28.07
CA GLU A 137 25.80 -21.58 -27.58
C GLU A 137 26.12 -23.08 -27.74
N ALA A 138 25.20 -23.97 -27.37
CA ALA A 138 25.36 -25.41 -27.55
C ALA A 138 25.53 -25.81 -29.02
N VAL A 139 24.74 -25.22 -29.93
CA VAL A 139 24.88 -25.44 -31.38
C VAL A 139 26.25 -24.97 -31.87
N THR A 140 26.70 -23.78 -31.44
CA THR A 140 28.02 -23.27 -31.84
C THR A 140 29.16 -24.14 -31.30
N ALA A 141 29.05 -24.64 -30.06
CA ALA A 141 30.03 -25.53 -29.46
C ALA A 141 30.14 -26.86 -30.23
N GLU A 142 29.00 -27.44 -30.64
CA GLU A 142 29.01 -28.63 -31.49
C GLU A 142 29.60 -28.35 -32.88
N MET A 143 29.28 -27.20 -33.49
CA MET A 143 29.89 -26.81 -34.78
C MET A 143 31.41 -26.70 -34.68
N VAL A 144 31.91 -26.05 -33.63
CA VAL A 144 33.35 -25.94 -33.37
C VAL A 144 33.97 -27.32 -33.19
N ARG A 145 33.36 -28.19 -32.38
CA ARG A 145 33.83 -29.56 -32.15
C ARG A 145 33.94 -30.36 -33.44
N LEU A 146 32.96 -30.24 -34.35
CA LEU A 146 32.97 -30.91 -35.65
C LEU A 146 34.12 -30.39 -36.54
N ILE A 147 34.36 -29.09 -36.56
CA ILE A 147 35.45 -28.46 -37.34
C ILE A 147 36.81 -28.93 -36.81
N GLU A 148 37.01 -28.92 -35.49
CA GLU A 148 38.24 -29.37 -34.87
C GLU A 148 38.51 -30.86 -35.14
N THR A 149 37.48 -31.70 -35.01
CA THR A 149 37.60 -33.14 -35.24
C THR A 149 37.96 -33.45 -36.70
N ALA A 150 37.30 -32.79 -37.67
CA ALA A 150 37.59 -32.97 -39.09
C ALA A 150 38.98 -32.46 -39.46
N SER A 151 39.40 -31.32 -38.91
CA SER A 151 40.74 -30.76 -39.12
C SER A 151 41.81 -31.68 -38.54
N PHE A 152 41.60 -32.23 -37.33
CA PHE A 152 42.52 -33.18 -36.72
C PHE A 152 42.68 -34.45 -37.57
N GLN A 153 41.58 -35.01 -38.08
CA GLN A 153 41.62 -36.15 -39.00
C GLN A 153 42.44 -35.85 -40.26
N PHE A 154 42.30 -34.65 -40.82
CA PHE A 154 43.06 -34.22 -42.00
C PHE A 154 44.56 -34.16 -41.74
N TRP A 155 44.98 -33.54 -40.63
CA TRP A 155 46.39 -33.49 -40.22
C TRP A 155 46.96 -34.89 -39.95
N GLN A 156 46.18 -35.79 -39.35
CA GLN A 156 46.60 -37.15 -39.07
C GLN A 156 46.81 -37.97 -40.35
N LEU A 157 45.95 -37.82 -41.36
CA LEU A 157 46.13 -38.43 -42.67
C LEU A 157 47.41 -37.92 -43.36
N MET A 158 47.63 -36.60 -43.38
CA MET A 158 48.87 -36.04 -43.93
C MET A 158 50.13 -36.54 -43.21
N LEU A 159 50.08 -36.68 -41.88
CA LEU A 159 51.22 -37.21 -41.11
C LEU A 159 51.49 -38.68 -41.46
N MET A 160 50.45 -39.50 -41.61
CA MET A 160 50.61 -40.90 -42.04
C MET A 160 51.16 -41.00 -43.46
N ASP A 161 50.66 -40.20 -44.41
CA ASP A 161 51.20 -40.16 -45.77
C ASP A 161 52.68 -39.74 -45.79
N TRP A 162 53.06 -38.73 -45.00
CA TRP A 162 54.45 -38.28 -44.87
C TRP A 162 55.35 -39.37 -44.27
N LEU A 163 54.90 -40.07 -43.23
CA LEU A 163 55.60 -41.21 -42.64
C LEU A 163 55.76 -42.37 -43.64
N MET A 164 54.72 -42.72 -44.38
CA MET A 164 54.74 -43.80 -45.36
C MET A 164 55.69 -43.51 -46.52
N VAL A 165 55.75 -42.25 -47.00
CA VAL A 165 56.73 -41.81 -48.01
C VAL A 165 58.15 -41.78 -47.44
N GLY A 166 58.32 -41.39 -46.17
CA GLY A 166 59.62 -41.38 -45.48
C GLY A 166 60.23 -42.77 -45.29
N ILE A 167 59.41 -43.77 -44.97
CA ILE A 167 59.86 -45.16 -44.77
C ILE A 167 60.30 -45.81 -46.10
N GLN A 168 59.71 -45.43 -47.23
CA GLN A 168 60.15 -45.89 -48.56
C GLN A 168 61.49 -45.29 -49.03
N LYS A 169 62.05 -44.31 -48.31
CA LYS A 169 63.34 -43.66 -48.64
C LYS A 169 64.51 -44.03 -47.74
N LEU A 170 64.42 -45.09 -46.94
CA LEU A 170 65.55 -45.61 -46.18
C LEU A 170 66.38 -46.58 -47.07
N PRO A 171 67.64 -46.28 -47.39
CA PRO A 171 68.53 -47.25 -48.03
C PRO A 171 68.86 -48.38 -47.04
N ASN A 172 68.84 -49.62 -47.55
CA ASN A 172 69.26 -50.85 -46.86
C ASN A 172 70.65 -50.73 -46.21
#